data_AF-A0A3D2L123-F1
#
_entry.id   AF-A0A3D2L123-F1
#
_cell.length_a   1.000
_cell.length_b   1.000
_cell.length_c   1.000
_cell.angle_alpha   90.00
_cell.angle_beta   90.00
_cell.angle_gamma   90.00
#
_symmetry.space_group_name_H-M   'P 1'
#
loop_
_entity.id
_entity.type
_entity.pdbx_description
1 polymer ?
#
loop_
_entity_poly.entity_id
_entity_poly.type
_entity_poly.pdbx_seq_one_letter_code
_entity_poly.pdbx_strand_id
1 'polypeptide(L)' 'MTFEEAVKLLYVSFDSTLKANLSVGMPLDLQTIEKDIYKVTEKRRVEENDPYFTAISSRWGDALKLAFNSLPDYEF' A
#
# COMPACT_ATOMS: atom_id res chain seq x y z
N MET A 1 -7.65 -13.74 -5.69
CA MET A 1 -7.15 -12.69 -4.80
C MET A 1 -8.17 -12.50 -3.70
N THR A 2 -7.77 -12.64 -2.44
CA THR A 2 -8.65 -12.34 -1.30
C THR A 2 -8.75 -10.84 -1.06
N PHE A 3 -9.69 -10.38 -0.23
CA PHE A 3 -9.74 -8.96 0.14
C PHE A 3 -8.47 -8.50 0.84
N GLU A 4 -7.86 -9.33 1.69
CA GLU A 4 -6.62 -9.03 2.40
C GLU A 4 -5.44 -8.84 1.45
N GLU A 5 -5.35 -9.68 0.40
CA GLU A 5 -4.34 -9.52 -0.66
C GLU A 5 -4.57 -8.23 -1.46
N ALA A 6 -5.82 -7.92 -1.80
CA ALA A 6 -6.18 -6.71 -2.52
C ALA A 6 -5.88 -5.44 -1.70
N VAL A 7 -6.20 -5.43 -0.40
CA VAL A 7 -5.91 -4.32 0.52
C VAL A 7 -4.41 -4.11 0.67
N LYS A 8 -3.63 -5.19 0.78
CA LYS A 8 -2.16 -5.12 0.82
C LYS A 8 -1.61 -4.47 -0.46
N LEU A 9 -2.12 -4.88 -1.63
CA LEU A 9 -1.74 -4.28 -2.91
C LEU A 9 -2.14 -2.80 -3.01
N LEU A 10 -3.35 -2.43 -2.54
CA LEU A 10 -3.80 -1.05 -2.48
C LEU A 10 -2.87 -0.19 -1.62
N TYR A 11 -2.40 -0.68 -0.48
CA TYR A 11 -1.45 0.05 0.35
C TYR A 11 -0.10 0.27 -0.34
N VAL A 12 0.42 -0.71 -1.06
CA VAL A 12 1.63 -0.53 -1.89
C VAL A 12 1.41 0.54 -2.98
N SER A 13 0.24 0.53 -3.62
CA SER A 13 -0.13 1.52 -4.64
C SER A 13 -0.20 2.94 -4.07
N PHE A 14 -0.88 3.13 -2.94
CA PHE A 14 -1.04 4.43 -2.29
C PHE A 14 0.26 4.93 -1.67
N ASP A 15 1.08 4.05 -1.07
CA ASP A 15 2.40 4.41 -0.55
C ASP A 15 3.29 5.03 -1.64
N SER A 16 3.32 4.40 -2.82
CA SER A 16 4.09 4.91 -3.96
C SER A 16 3.55 6.27 -4.44
N THR A 17 2.22 6.44 -4.43
CA THR A 17 1.57 7.67 -4.89
C THR A 17 1.79 8.83 -3.92
N LEU A 18 1.65 8.60 -2.61
CA LEU A 18 1.91 9.58 -1.55
C LEU A 18 3.35 10.10 -1.61
N LYS A 19 4.33 9.22 -1.87
CA LYS A 19 5.75 9.59 -1.98
C LYS A 19 6.08 10.38 -3.24
N ALA A 20 5.33 10.17 -4.33
CA ALA A 20 5.62 10.77 -5.63
C ALA A 20 4.79 12.02 -5.95
N ASN A 21 3.66 12.24 -5.27
CA ASN A 21 2.74 13.33 -5.58
C ASN A 21 2.10 13.94 -4.33
N LEU A 22 2.48 15.19 -4.03
CA LEU A 22 1.97 15.96 -2.89
C LEU A 22 0.48 16.32 -2.95
N SER A 23 -0.19 16.15 -4.10
CA SER A 23 -1.64 16.34 -4.20
C SER A 23 -2.44 15.19 -3.59
N VAL A 24 -1.78 14.07 -3.27
CA VAL A 24 -2.37 12.92 -2.59
C VAL A 24 -1.88 12.93 -1.15
N GLY A 25 -2.78 12.74 -0.19
CA GLY A 25 -2.47 12.87 1.23
C GLY A 25 -3.31 11.95 2.11
N MET A 26 -2.81 11.72 3.32
CA MET A 26 -3.51 11.01 4.39
C MET A 26 -4.55 11.94 5.05
N PRO A 27 -5.58 11.40 5.71
CA PRO A 27 -5.89 9.98 5.88
C PRO A 27 -6.55 9.33 4.66
N LEU A 28 -6.47 8.00 4.55
CA LEU A 28 -7.14 7.21 3.51
C LEU A 28 -8.37 6.49 4.09
N ASP A 29 -9.48 6.49 3.35
CA ASP A 29 -10.67 5.72 3.72
C ASP A 29 -10.75 4.43 2.89
N LEU A 30 -10.83 3.28 3.55
CA LEU A 30 -10.90 1.94 2.97
C LEU A 30 -12.25 1.30 3.30
N GLN A 31 -12.88 0.69 2.30
CA GLN A 31 -14.05 -0.15 2.48
C GLN A 31 -13.99 -1.40 1.61
N THR A 32 -14.55 -2.50 2.09
CA THR A 32 -14.82 -3.68 1.28
C THR A 32 -16.32 -3.92 1.18
N ILE A 33 -16.76 -4.40 0.02
CA ILE A 33 -18.13 -4.79 -0.25
C ILE A 33 -18.07 -6.19 -0.84
N GLU A 34 -18.58 -7.16 -0.09
CA GLU A 34 -18.63 -8.54 -0.55
C GLU A 34 -19.74 -8.73 -1.58
N LYS A 35 -19.45 -9.58 -2.57
CA LYS A 35 -20.37 -9.90 -3.65
C LYS A 35 -21.71 -10.39 -3.10
N ASP A 36 -22.80 -9.90 -3.65
CA ASP A 36 -24.18 -10.29 -3.31
C ASP A 36 -24.62 -9.99 -1.86
N ILE A 37 -23.78 -9.33 -1.05
CA ILE A 37 -24.12 -8.90 0.31
C ILE A 37 -24.76 -7.50 0.34
N TYR A 38 -24.52 -6.69 -0.70
CA TYR A 38 -25.08 -5.33 -0.88
C TYR A 38 -24.91 -4.40 0.34
N LYS A 39 -23.84 -4.61 1.12
CA LYS A 39 -23.50 -3.77 2.28
C LYS A 39 -21.99 -3.70 2.45
N VAL A 40 -21.53 -2.67 3.16
CA VAL A 40 -20.12 -2.56 3.57
C VAL A 40 -19.81 -3.67 4.58
N THR A 41 -18.81 -4.50 4.27
CA THR A 41 -18.39 -5.59 5.15
C THR A 41 -17.26 -5.15 6.09
N GLU A 42 -16.35 -4.31 5.59
CA GLU A 42 -15.31 -3.67 6.41
C GLU A 42 -15.23 -2.19 6.07
N LYS A 43 -14.98 -1.36 7.08
CA LYS A 43 -14.74 0.08 6.94
C LYS A 43 -13.62 0.50 7.89
N ARG A 44 -12.61 1.16 7.34
CA ARG A 44 -11.43 1.62 8.09
C ARG A 44 -10.99 2.99 7.60
N ARG A 45 -10.59 3.84 8.53
CA ARG A 45 -9.80 5.05 8.24
C ARG A 45 -8.35 4.74 8.57
N VAL A 46 -7.46 4.96 7.62
CA VAL A 46 -6.01 4.75 7.75
C VAL A 46 -5.40 6.12 8.04
N GLU A 47 -5.08 6.34 9.31
CA GLU A 47 -4.40 7.55 9.77
C GLU A 47 -2.91 7.53 9.38
N GLU A 48 -2.25 8.68 9.44
CA GLU A 48 -0.84 8.82 9.07
C GLU A 48 0.09 7.88 9.85
N ASN A 49 -0.24 7.61 11.12
CA ASN A 49 0.51 6.73 12.00
C ASN A 49 -0.06 5.29 12.08
N ASP A 50 -0.89 4.87 11.11
CA ASP A 50 -1.46 3.53 11.11
C ASP A 50 -0.35 2.46 11.14
N PRO A 51 -0.32 1.56 12.14
CA PRO A 51 0.78 0.62 12.32
C PRO A 51 0.94 -0.37 11.16
N TYR A 52 -0.18 -0.77 10.54
CA TYR A 52 -0.14 -1.73 9.44
C TYR A 52 0.31 -1.07 8.14
N PHE A 53 -0.20 0.14 7.83
CA PHE A 53 0.26 0.92 6.68
C PHE A 53 1.76 1.23 6.79
N THR A 54 2.22 1.67 7.96
CA THR A 54 3.63 1.95 8.24
C THR A 54 4.51 0.70 8.03
N ALA A 55 4.06 -0.46 8.51
CA ALA A 55 4.79 -1.71 8.33
C ALA A 55 4.90 -2.12 6.85
N ILE A 56 3.84 -1.95 6.05
CA ILE A 56 3.87 -2.21 4.60
C ILE A 56 4.83 -1.25 3.91
N SER A 57 4.72 0.06 4.16
CA SER A 57 5.58 1.09 3.55
C SER A 57 7.07 0.83 3.80
N SER A 58 7.44 0.53 5.06
CA SER A 58 8.84 0.25 5.43
C SER A 58 9.35 -1.03 4.77
N ARG A 59 8.64 -2.15 4.93
CA ARG A 59 9.09 -3.45 4.40
C ARG A 59 9.15 -3.47 2.88
N TRP A 60 8.20 -2.81 2.22
CA TRP A 60 8.18 -2.69 0.77
C TRP A 60 9.35 -1.83 0.27
N GLY A 61 9.61 -0.70 0.93
CA GLY A 61 10.77 0.14 0.62
C GLY A 61 12.10 -0.61 0.74
N ASP A 62 12.27 -1.42 1.78
CA ASP A 62 13.49 -2.22 1.97
C ASP A 62 13.60 -3.34 0.92
N ALA A 63 12.49 -4.02 0.59
CA ALA A 63 12.46 -5.03 -0.46
C ALA A 63 12.84 -4.45 -1.83
N LEU A 64 12.34 -3.26 -2.17
CA LEU A 64 12.69 -2.57 -3.42
C LEU A 64 14.18 -2.20 -3.47
N LYS A 65 14.76 -1.69 -2.37
CA LYS A 65 16.19 -1.39 -2.28
C LYS A 65 17.04 -2.64 -2.47
N LEU A 66 16.67 -3.74 -1.81
CA LEU A 66 17.36 -5.02 -1.94
C LEU A 66 17.29 -5.54 -3.38
N ALA A 67 16.11 -5.50 -4.00
CA ALA A 67 15.93 -5.90 -5.38
C ALA A 67 16.78 -5.03 -6.33
N PHE A 68 16.77 -3.71 -6.15
CA PHE A 68 17.58 -2.79 -6.94
C PHE A 68 19.08 -3.07 -6.82
N ASN A 69 19.58 -3.24 -5.59
CA ASN A 69 21.00 -3.55 -5.32
C ASN A 69 21.43 -4.94 -5.82
N SER A 70 20.49 -5.83 -6.13
CA SER A 70 20.78 -7.15 -6.69
C SER A 70 20.96 -7.15 -8.21
N LEU A 71 20.64 -6.03 -8.87
CA LEU A 71 20.83 -5.87 -10.31
C LEU A 71 22.31 -5.62 -10.64
N PRO A 72 22.80 -6.08 -11.80
CA PRO A 72 24.17 -5.81 -12.22
C PRO A 72 24.38 -4.31 -12.46
N ASP A 73 25.59 -3.85 -12.16
CA ASP A 73 26.01 -2.50 -12.52
C ASP A 73 26.11 -2.34 -14.04
N TYR A 74 25.88 -1.12 -14.52
CA TYR A 74 26.11 -0.77 -15.93
C TYR A 74 27.61 -0.56 -16.17
N GLU A 75 28.16 -1.25 -17.18
CA GLU A 75 29.56 -1.09 -17.61
C GLU A 75 29.64 -0.07 -18.77
N PHE A 76 30.63 0.84 -18.72
CA PHE A 76 30.88 1.86 -19.75
C PHE A 76 31.68 1.33 -20.95
#